data_AF-A0A2V5W056-F1
#
_entry.id   AF-A0A2V5W056-F1
#
_cell.length_a   1.000
_cell.length_b   1.000
_cell.length_c   1.000
_cell.angle_alpha   90.00
_cell.angle_beta   90.00
_cell.angle_gamma   90.00
#
_symmetry.space_group_name_H-M   'P 1'
#
loop_
_entity.id
_entity.type
_entity.pdbx_description
1 polymer ?
#
loop_
_entity_poly.entity_id
_entity_poly.type
_entity_poly.pdbx_seq_one_letter_code
_entity_poly.pdbx_strand_id
1 'polypeptide(L)'
;KLKDFYWSEGYIDFEIKEVKLDYVSPTRLVIRFIVYEGQRYKVGSVEFKGNARFTAEQIRQGVVVLGHPVKPRMLEGEIFTPKGLEKDREAIEDFYGAHGYIGKGERDRIIVGTVKNPNTDRGTMDLVYQIDEGEPSKIEKIEIRGNTKTKDKVIRRELSVSPGEVFDMVRVKLSKERLEGLQYFTQGKVQMSVEPTEVPNLKNLIVDVEEGPSGNFYFGAGFSSIDQLFGYVGMTQGNFDLLNPPYFTGGGQKLRLQATIGTKQEDYELSFVEPWFLKRHLALEVDLFHRDILYYSDLYDQRETGARIGLRRALFTDAFQIGLNYTIENVGIHFDQSLTATNALITYGPGKDAAFPVIPPSISPTLAEESGDRLVSKVGATLTYDTRGGGYLPSRGQLTSLSASIAGGPFGGDTDFYKLDLQSLWYFKGPFEGHVLELGGSAGVVKAYGDSTRVPLFDRFFLGGANTLRGYKFRHVGPKDEFGEPLGGGTYWFLSAEYSIPIIERLRFAAFYDIGMVYSKAYDFSLGNYNDDWGIGLRLLIPQLGPAPLRLDYAFPITHGSDTSGSGRFQFSVGYSRPF
;
A
#
# COMPACT_ATOMS: atom_id res chain seq x y z
N LYS A 1 -26.22 -11.22 17.58
CA LYS A 1 -25.38 -12.18 16.82
C LYS A 1 -26.18 -13.35 16.27
N LEU A 2 -26.70 -14.28 17.08
CA LEU A 2 -27.47 -15.43 16.56
C LEU A 2 -28.72 -14.99 15.77
N LYS A 3 -29.49 -14.05 16.33
CA LYS A 3 -30.63 -13.42 15.62
C LYS A 3 -30.22 -12.78 14.30
N ASP A 4 -29.13 -12.02 14.29
CA ASP A 4 -28.61 -11.37 13.08
C ASP A 4 -28.19 -12.39 12.02
N PHE A 5 -27.63 -13.53 12.43
CA PHE A 5 -27.28 -14.64 11.54
C PHE A 5 -28.53 -15.22 10.87
N TYR A 6 -29.56 -15.56 11.64
CA TYR A 6 -30.83 -16.07 11.07
C TYR A 6 -31.52 -15.03 10.19
N TRP A 7 -31.51 -13.76 10.59
CA TRP A 7 -32.03 -12.66 9.78
C TRP A 7 -31.26 -12.45 8.49
N SER A 8 -29.93 -12.68 8.48
CA SER A 8 -29.12 -12.63 7.26
C SER A 8 -29.38 -13.82 6.32
N GLU A 9 -29.90 -14.92 6.85
CA GLU A 9 -30.32 -16.08 6.05
C GLU A 9 -31.81 -16.00 5.64
N GLY A 10 -32.55 -14.98 6.06
CA GLY A 10 -33.93 -14.70 5.66
C GLY A 10 -35.02 -15.28 6.57
N TYR A 11 -34.65 -15.72 7.77
CA TYR A 11 -35.57 -16.18 8.82
C TYR A 11 -35.98 -15.01 9.71
N ILE A 12 -36.86 -14.14 9.22
CA ILE A 12 -37.20 -12.89 9.91
C ILE A 12 -38.06 -13.09 11.16
N ASP A 13 -38.80 -14.20 11.21
CA ASP A 13 -39.61 -14.63 12.36
C ASP A 13 -38.77 -15.31 13.44
N PHE A 14 -37.43 -15.40 13.25
CA PHE A 14 -36.53 -16.01 14.21
C PHE A 14 -36.63 -15.32 15.58
N GLU A 15 -36.82 -16.14 16.61
CA GLU A 15 -36.92 -15.68 17.98
C GLU A 15 -36.20 -16.63 18.94
N ILE A 16 -35.45 -16.07 19.87
CA ILE A 16 -34.93 -16.80 21.02
C ILE A 16 -36.03 -16.78 22.07
N LYS A 17 -36.76 -17.89 22.20
CA LYS A 17 -37.89 -18.01 23.13
C LYS A 17 -37.41 -18.02 24.58
N GLU A 18 -36.31 -18.72 24.85
CA GLU A 18 -35.77 -18.85 26.20
C GLU A 18 -34.27 -19.14 26.16
N VAL A 19 -33.53 -18.66 27.15
CA VAL A 19 -32.14 -19.02 27.40
C VAL A 19 -32.04 -19.60 28.80
N LYS A 20 -31.72 -20.90 28.90
CA LYS A 20 -31.55 -21.61 30.17
C LYS A 20 -30.07 -21.73 30.51
N LEU A 21 -29.75 -21.45 31.77
CA LEU A 21 -28.42 -21.56 32.34
C LEU A 21 -28.41 -22.69 33.36
N ASP A 22 -27.91 -23.85 32.96
CA ASP A 22 -27.86 -25.04 33.79
C ASP A 22 -26.47 -25.14 34.44
N TYR A 23 -26.38 -24.83 35.73
CA TYR A 23 -25.15 -24.96 36.53
C TYR A 23 -24.95 -26.41 36.97
N VAL A 24 -24.28 -27.20 36.12
CA VAL A 24 -24.07 -28.64 36.36
C VAL A 24 -23.01 -28.88 37.46
N SER A 25 -22.02 -27.99 37.58
CA SER A 25 -21.04 -27.96 38.69
C SER A 25 -20.44 -26.56 38.83
N PRO A 26 -19.65 -26.25 39.88
CA PRO A 26 -18.95 -24.98 40.01
C PRO A 26 -18.00 -24.64 38.85
N THR A 27 -17.58 -25.65 38.07
CA THR A 27 -16.67 -25.51 36.93
C THR A 27 -17.33 -25.76 35.57
N ARG A 28 -18.63 -26.10 35.54
CA ARG A 28 -19.35 -26.45 34.30
C ARG A 28 -20.73 -25.80 34.26
N LEU A 29 -20.86 -24.82 33.36
CA LEU A 29 -22.12 -24.20 32.96
C LEU A 29 -22.54 -24.74 31.59
N VAL A 30 -23.80 -25.16 31.47
CA VAL A 30 -24.43 -25.49 30.19
C VAL A 30 -25.41 -24.37 29.85
N ILE A 31 -25.26 -23.77 28.67
CA ILE A 31 -26.16 -22.74 28.17
C ILE A 31 -27.03 -23.36 27.09
N ARG A 32 -28.34 -23.40 27.29
CA ARG A 32 -29.31 -23.97 26.34
C ARG A 32 -30.17 -22.86 25.76
N PHE A 33 -30.13 -22.72 24.44
CA PHE A 33 -30.99 -21.81 23.70
C PHE A 33 -32.22 -22.58 23.20
N ILE A 34 -33.42 -22.14 23.59
CA ILE A 34 -34.68 -22.60 23.01
C ILE A 34 -35.07 -21.56 21.96
N VAL A 35 -35.00 -21.96 20.69
CA VAL A 35 -35.21 -21.05 19.55
C VAL A 35 -36.43 -21.49 18.75
N TYR A 36 -37.10 -20.50 18.17
CA TYR A 36 -38.07 -20.69 17.10
C TYR A 36 -37.43 -20.13 15.83
N GLU A 37 -37.13 -21.01 14.88
CA GLU A 37 -36.44 -20.62 13.65
C GLU A 37 -37.35 -19.80 12.73
N GLY A 38 -38.64 -20.11 12.72
CA GLY A 38 -39.62 -19.47 11.84
C GLY A 38 -39.47 -19.90 10.38
N GLN A 39 -40.20 -19.22 9.50
CA GLN A 39 -40.15 -19.47 8.06
C GLN A 39 -39.08 -18.61 7.39
N ARG A 40 -38.44 -19.15 6.36
CA ARG A 40 -37.56 -18.40 5.49
C ARG A 40 -38.37 -17.69 4.42
N TYR A 41 -38.18 -16.38 4.27
CA TYR A 41 -38.89 -15.58 3.27
C TYR A 41 -38.02 -15.31 2.04
N LYS A 42 -38.60 -15.51 0.86
CA LYS A 42 -38.08 -14.95 -0.39
C LYS A 42 -38.75 -13.63 -0.70
N VAL A 43 -38.12 -12.80 -1.52
CA VAL A 43 -38.75 -11.61 -2.07
C VAL A 43 -39.82 -12.06 -3.07
N GLY A 44 -41.05 -11.63 -2.82
CA GLY A 44 -42.17 -11.77 -3.76
C GLY A 44 -42.06 -10.70 -4.83
N SER A 45 -43.16 -10.01 -5.13
CA SER A 45 -43.20 -8.88 -6.05
C SER A 45 -42.43 -7.66 -5.53
N VAL A 46 -41.82 -6.92 -6.46
CA VAL A 46 -41.11 -5.66 -6.15
C VAL A 46 -41.69 -4.52 -6.97
N GLU A 47 -42.29 -3.55 -6.29
CA GLU A 47 -42.92 -2.38 -6.89
C GLU A 47 -42.23 -1.09 -6.45
N PHE A 48 -41.98 -0.19 -7.41
CA PHE A 48 -41.56 1.18 -7.15
C PHE A 48 -42.77 2.08 -7.38
N LYS A 49 -43.10 2.93 -6.39
CA LYS A 49 -44.21 3.90 -6.48
C LYS A 49 -43.67 5.30 -6.33
N GLY A 50 -44.21 6.22 -7.13
CA GLY A 50 -43.80 7.62 -7.14
C GLY A 50 -42.61 7.92 -8.07
N ASN A 51 -42.10 6.91 -8.79
CA ASN A 51 -41.00 7.07 -9.76
C ASN A 51 -41.49 7.58 -11.13
N ALA A 52 -41.96 8.82 -11.21
CA ALA A 52 -42.45 9.40 -12.46
C ALA A 52 -41.32 9.80 -13.42
N ARG A 53 -40.13 10.14 -12.89
CA ARG A 53 -38.99 10.61 -13.70
C ARG A 53 -38.10 9.47 -14.20
N PHE A 54 -38.07 8.35 -13.49
CA PHE A 54 -37.26 7.19 -13.85
C PHE A 54 -38.09 5.92 -13.92
N THR A 55 -37.80 5.11 -14.94
CA THR A 55 -38.41 3.78 -15.04
C THR A 55 -37.90 2.87 -13.93
N ALA A 56 -38.72 1.89 -13.52
CA ALA A 56 -38.31 0.88 -12.54
C ALA A 56 -37.02 0.14 -12.96
N GLU A 57 -36.81 -0.03 -14.26
CA GLU A 57 -35.61 -0.69 -14.78
C GLU A 57 -34.34 0.15 -14.60
N GLN A 58 -34.42 1.47 -14.79
CA GLN A 58 -33.29 2.36 -14.51
C GLN A 58 -32.90 2.32 -13.02
N ILE A 59 -33.88 2.31 -12.12
CA ILE A 59 -33.63 2.20 -10.67
C ILE A 59 -32.96 0.86 -10.34
N ARG A 60 -33.40 -0.24 -10.97
CA ARG A 60 -32.80 -1.58 -10.80
C ARG A 60 -31.37 -1.67 -11.33
N GLN A 61 -31.02 -0.92 -12.37
CA GLN A 61 -29.65 -0.86 -12.88
C GLN A 61 -28.71 -0.18 -11.87
N GLY A 62 -29.21 0.79 -11.11
CA GLY A 62 -28.46 1.48 -10.05
C GLY A 62 -27.44 2.47 -10.59
N VAL A 63 -26.44 2.79 -9.77
CA VAL A 63 -25.37 3.76 -10.07
C VAL A 63 -24.01 3.25 -9.60
N VAL A 64 -22.93 3.88 -10.06
CA VAL A 64 -21.59 3.62 -9.53
C VAL A 64 -21.31 4.60 -8.40
N VAL A 65 -21.12 4.08 -7.20
CA VAL A 65 -20.75 4.86 -6.00
C VAL A 65 -19.37 4.40 -5.57
N LEU A 66 -18.41 5.33 -5.51
CA LEU A 66 -17.03 5.04 -5.07
C LEU A 66 -16.36 3.91 -5.88
N GLY A 67 -16.60 3.87 -7.19
CA GLY A 67 -16.05 2.84 -8.09
C GLY A 67 -16.72 1.47 -7.99
N HIS A 68 -17.81 1.34 -7.22
CA HIS A 68 -18.56 0.09 -7.08
C HIS A 68 -20.00 0.24 -7.59
N PRO A 69 -20.53 -0.76 -8.33
CA PRO A 69 -21.93 -0.74 -8.72
C PRO A 69 -22.81 -0.94 -7.48
N VAL A 70 -23.65 0.05 -7.21
CA VAL A 70 -24.64 0.07 -6.15
C VAL A 70 -26.01 0.01 -6.80
N LYS A 71 -26.72 -1.08 -6.55
CA LYS A 71 -28.05 -1.34 -7.09
C LYS A 71 -28.90 -2.13 -6.09
N PRO A 72 -30.23 -2.03 -6.16
CA PRO A 72 -31.13 -2.88 -5.38
C PRO A 72 -30.84 -4.38 -5.62
N ARG A 73 -30.86 -5.16 -4.55
CA ARG A 73 -30.58 -6.60 -4.50
C ARG A 73 -31.75 -7.44 -4.01
N MET A 74 -32.72 -6.86 -3.29
CA MET A 74 -33.95 -7.54 -2.90
C MET A 74 -34.93 -7.52 -4.08
N LEU A 75 -34.56 -8.25 -5.13
CA LEU A 75 -35.38 -8.45 -6.33
C LEU A 75 -36.19 -9.75 -6.22
N GLU A 76 -37.22 -9.88 -7.07
CA GLU A 76 -38.08 -11.07 -7.14
C GLU A 76 -37.27 -12.39 -7.10
N GLY A 77 -37.60 -13.27 -6.16
CA GLY A 77 -36.98 -14.58 -5.98
C GLY A 77 -35.74 -14.63 -5.08
N GLU A 78 -35.15 -13.48 -4.75
CA GLU A 78 -34.01 -13.39 -3.83
C GLU A 78 -34.41 -13.71 -2.37
N ILE A 79 -33.45 -14.00 -1.50
CA ILE A 79 -33.73 -14.20 -0.08
C ILE A 79 -33.98 -12.84 0.58
N PHE A 80 -35.16 -12.66 1.17
CA PHE A 80 -35.47 -11.40 1.86
C PHE A 80 -34.63 -11.28 3.12
N THR A 81 -33.89 -10.18 3.26
CA THR A 81 -33.15 -9.88 4.49
C THR A 81 -33.40 -8.43 4.90
N PRO A 82 -33.58 -8.12 6.21
CA PRO A 82 -33.74 -6.73 6.67
C PRO A 82 -32.57 -5.82 6.27
N LYS A 83 -31.34 -6.37 6.30
CA LYS A 83 -30.12 -5.66 5.90
C LYS A 83 -30.06 -5.44 4.38
N GLY A 84 -30.59 -6.36 3.58
CA GLY A 84 -30.73 -6.19 2.14
C GLY A 84 -31.72 -5.08 1.80
N LEU A 85 -32.88 -5.05 2.47
CA LEU A 85 -33.88 -3.98 2.28
C LEU A 85 -33.31 -2.59 2.58
N GLU A 86 -32.54 -2.45 3.66
CA GLU A 86 -31.89 -1.20 4.01
C GLU A 86 -30.87 -0.77 2.94
N LYS A 87 -30.09 -1.72 2.40
CA LYS A 87 -29.14 -1.46 1.32
C LYS A 87 -29.83 -1.08 0.01
N ASP A 88 -30.99 -1.67 -0.29
CA ASP A 88 -31.79 -1.29 -1.45
C ASP A 88 -32.31 0.13 -1.30
N ARG A 89 -32.77 0.51 -0.11
CA ARG A 89 -33.16 1.89 0.20
C ARG A 89 -32.01 2.86 -0.05
N GLU A 90 -30.83 2.57 0.50
CA GLU A 90 -29.61 3.37 0.24
C GLU A 90 -29.24 3.42 -1.24
N ALA A 91 -29.38 2.31 -1.98
CA ALA A 91 -29.07 2.25 -3.41
C ALA A 91 -30.03 3.10 -4.24
N ILE A 92 -31.32 3.13 -3.89
CA ILE A 92 -32.32 3.99 -4.53
C ILE A 92 -32.03 5.47 -4.19
N GLU A 93 -31.76 5.77 -2.91
CA GLU A 93 -31.37 7.13 -2.48
C GLU A 93 -30.12 7.62 -3.24
N ASP A 94 -29.09 6.78 -3.37
CA ASP A 94 -27.85 7.10 -4.11
C ASP A 94 -28.12 7.24 -5.62
N PHE A 95 -28.99 6.39 -6.21
CA PHE A 95 -29.38 6.51 -7.62
C PHE A 95 -30.00 7.86 -7.93
N TYR A 96 -30.98 8.29 -7.14
CA TYR A 96 -31.62 9.58 -7.34
C TYR A 96 -30.73 10.76 -6.96
N GLY A 97 -29.95 10.61 -5.88
CA GLY A 97 -28.97 11.60 -5.44
C GLY A 97 -27.90 11.89 -6.48
N ALA A 98 -27.48 10.89 -7.27
CA ALA A 98 -26.58 11.07 -8.41
C ALA A 98 -27.18 11.94 -9.52
N HIS A 99 -28.51 11.99 -9.62
CA HIS A 99 -29.23 12.76 -10.63
C HIS A 99 -29.74 14.12 -10.12
N GLY A 100 -29.31 14.55 -8.93
CA GLY A 100 -29.65 15.87 -8.38
C GLY A 100 -30.93 15.92 -7.54
N TYR A 101 -31.60 14.80 -7.35
CA TYR A 101 -32.81 14.76 -6.54
C TYR A 101 -32.42 14.62 -5.07
N ILE A 102 -32.71 15.67 -4.30
CA ILE A 102 -32.44 15.75 -2.87
C ILE A 102 -33.75 15.94 -2.12
N GLY A 103 -33.81 15.48 -0.87
CA GLY A 103 -35.04 15.44 -0.08
C GLY A 103 -35.76 16.79 0.07
N LYS A 104 -37.08 16.72 0.26
CA LYS A 104 -37.89 17.86 0.71
C LYS A 104 -37.89 17.92 2.24
N GLY A 105 -37.25 18.94 2.83
CA GLY A 105 -37.29 19.23 4.27
C GLY A 105 -35.92 19.24 4.95
N GLU A 106 -35.89 19.09 6.28
CA GLU A 106 -34.66 19.07 7.12
C GLU A 106 -33.78 17.82 6.92
N ARG A 107 -34.24 16.83 6.13
CA ARG A 107 -33.49 15.61 5.84
C ARG A 107 -32.89 15.74 4.43
N ASP A 108 -31.57 15.83 4.36
CA ASP A 108 -30.76 16.00 3.14
C ASP A 108 -30.79 14.82 2.15
N ARG A 109 -31.86 14.01 2.14
CA ARG A 109 -31.98 12.78 1.33
C ARG A 109 -33.44 12.54 0.91
N ILE A 110 -33.63 11.89 -0.23
CA ILE A 110 -34.96 11.45 -0.67
C ILE A 110 -35.57 10.51 0.35
N ILE A 111 -36.87 10.67 0.57
CA ILE A 111 -37.63 9.78 1.44
C ILE A 111 -38.01 8.56 0.60
N VAL A 112 -37.35 7.44 0.89
CA VAL A 112 -37.72 6.12 0.36
C VAL A 112 -38.41 5.34 1.48
N GLY A 113 -39.75 5.35 1.46
CA GLY A 113 -40.57 4.52 2.32
C GLY A 113 -40.55 3.06 1.86
N THR A 114 -40.60 2.12 2.80
CA THR A 114 -40.68 0.69 2.48
C THR A 114 -41.94 0.10 3.11
N VAL A 115 -42.85 -0.42 2.29
CA VAL A 115 -43.97 -1.23 2.76
C VAL A 115 -43.64 -2.70 2.52
N LYS A 116 -43.78 -3.50 3.58
CA LYS A 116 -43.47 -4.93 3.60
C LYS A 116 -44.79 -5.69 3.77
N ASN A 117 -45.15 -6.48 2.77
CA ASN A 117 -46.38 -7.28 2.80
C ASN A 117 -46.00 -8.77 2.86
N PRO A 118 -46.02 -9.39 4.06
CA PRO A 118 -45.70 -10.80 4.20
C PRO A 118 -46.84 -11.66 3.65
N ASN A 119 -46.48 -12.62 2.80
CA ASN A 119 -47.34 -13.69 2.34
C ASN A 119 -46.83 -15.00 2.95
N THR A 120 -47.39 -15.34 4.11
CA THR A 120 -47.01 -16.51 4.92
C THR A 120 -47.23 -17.83 4.20
N ASP A 121 -48.31 -17.95 3.42
CA ASP A 121 -48.67 -19.18 2.71
C ASP A 121 -47.65 -19.53 1.61
N ARG A 122 -47.11 -18.50 0.94
CA ARG A 122 -46.10 -18.67 -0.12
C ARG A 122 -44.66 -18.55 0.39
N GLY A 123 -44.46 -18.17 1.65
CA GLY A 123 -43.14 -17.85 2.20
C GLY A 123 -42.46 -16.70 1.45
N THR A 124 -43.24 -15.71 1.04
CA THR A 124 -42.74 -14.57 0.26
C THR A 124 -43.02 -13.25 0.96
N MET A 125 -42.18 -12.24 0.74
CA MET A 125 -42.31 -10.89 1.23
C MET A 125 -42.40 -9.95 0.04
N ASP A 126 -43.57 -9.40 -0.22
CA ASP A 126 -43.76 -8.41 -1.28
C ASP A 126 -43.25 -7.04 -0.78
N LEU A 127 -42.47 -6.36 -1.63
CA LEU A 127 -41.80 -5.10 -1.29
C LEU A 127 -42.32 -3.97 -2.15
N VAL A 128 -42.75 -2.89 -1.50
CA VAL A 128 -43.13 -1.64 -2.20
C VAL A 128 -42.23 -0.52 -1.71
N TYR A 129 -41.42 0.02 -2.62
CA TYR A 129 -40.59 1.20 -2.40
C TYR A 129 -41.38 2.45 -2.80
N GLN A 130 -41.71 3.30 -1.83
CA GLN A 130 -42.42 4.56 -2.03
C GLN A 130 -41.41 5.70 -2.10
N ILE A 131 -41.34 6.37 -3.25
CA ILE A 131 -40.34 7.40 -3.56
C ILE A 131 -41.04 8.76 -3.69
N ASP A 132 -40.59 9.76 -2.95
CA ASP A 132 -40.92 11.17 -3.21
C ASP A 132 -39.78 11.82 -3.99
N GLU A 133 -39.91 11.89 -5.32
CA GLU A 133 -38.83 12.34 -6.19
C GLU A 133 -38.49 13.82 -6.00
N GLY A 134 -39.47 14.67 -5.69
CA GLY A 134 -39.27 16.13 -5.72
C GLY A 134 -38.77 16.64 -7.08
N GLU A 135 -38.02 17.75 -7.05
CA GLU A 135 -37.44 18.37 -8.25
C GLU A 135 -35.90 18.39 -8.12
N PRO A 136 -35.16 18.23 -9.24
CA PRO A 136 -33.70 18.17 -9.19
C PRO A 136 -33.12 19.53 -8.84
N SER A 137 -32.10 19.52 -7.99
CA SER A 137 -31.40 20.72 -7.52
C SER A 137 -30.03 20.88 -8.18
N LYS A 138 -29.57 22.13 -8.29
CA LYS A 138 -28.19 22.49 -8.67
C LYS A 138 -27.47 23.15 -7.51
N ILE A 139 -26.15 23.10 -7.55
CA ILE A 139 -25.30 23.77 -6.55
C ILE A 139 -25.23 25.26 -6.90
N GLU A 140 -25.64 26.15 -5.98
CA GLU A 140 -25.46 27.59 -6.14
C GLU A 140 -24.03 28.00 -5.78
N LYS A 141 -23.63 27.76 -4.53
CA LYS A 141 -22.26 27.96 -4.06
C LYS A 141 -21.83 26.83 -3.12
N ILE A 142 -20.52 26.73 -2.96
CA ILE A 142 -19.88 25.84 -1.98
C ILE A 142 -19.18 26.70 -0.94
N GLU A 143 -19.63 26.57 0.30
CA GLU A 143 -19.11 27.30 1.45
C GLU A 143 -18.29 26.36 2.32
N ILE A 144 -17.02 26.72 2.55
CA ILE A 144 -16.10 25.94 3.39
C ILE A 144 -15.93 26.69 4.70
N ARG A 145 -16.13 25.98 5.82
CA ARG A 145 -16.15 26.55 7.18
C ARG A 145 -15.22 25.74 8.08
N GLY A 146 -14.61 26.40 9.07
CA GLY A 146 -13.73 25.77 10.07
C GLY A 146 -12.27 25.57 9.64
N ASN A 147 -11.90 25.92 8.41
CA ASN A 147 -10.54 25.86 7.90
C ASN A 147 -9.69 27.07 8.32
N THR A 148 -9.24 27.09 9.57
CA THR A 148 -8.48 28.23 10.13
C THR A 148 -7.01 28.26 9.70
N LYS A 149 -6.40 27.10 9.45
CA LYS A 149 -5.01 26.95 9.02
C LYS A 149 -4.92 26.52 7.55
N THR A 150 -5.75 25.57 7.16
CA THR A 150 -5.83 24.97 5.84
C THR A 150 -6.41 25.96 4.85
N LYS A 151 -5.65 26.26 3.79
CA LYS A 151 -6.10 27.16 2.75
C LYS A 151 -7.34 26.56 2.07
N ASP A 152 -8.34 27.39 1.80
CA ASP A 152 -9.59 27.00 1.11
C ASP A 152 -9.32 26.16 -0.16
N LYS A 153 -8.34 26.57 -0.97
CA LYS A 153 -7.93 25.86 -2.20
C LYS A 153 -7.57 24.38 -1.97
N VAL A 154 -7.08 24.02 -0.79
CA VAL A 154 -6.67 22.65 -0.43
C VAL A 154 -7.89 21.77 -0.21
N ILE A 155 -8.96 22.31 0.36
CA ILE A 155 -10.24 21.60 0.54
C ILE A 155 -10.98 21.58 -0.79
N ARG A 156 -11.08 22.73 -1.46
CA ARG A 156 -11.87 22.90 -2.67
C ARG A 156 -11.42 22.00 -3.82
N ARG A 157 -10.12 21.73 -3.96
CA ARG A 157 -9.57 20.85 -5.02
C ARG A 157 -9.94 19.37 -4.83
N GLU A 158 -10.26 18.94 -3.62
CA GLU A 158 -10.70 17.55 -3.36
C GLU A 158 -12.19 17.34 -3.64
N LEU A 159 -12.95 18.44 -3.77
CA LEU A 159 -14.37 18.39 -4.08
C LEU A 159 -14.58 17.89 -5.49
N SER A 160 -15.43 16.89 -5.62
CA SER A 160 -15.81 16.29 -6.88
C SER A 160 -16.96 17.03 -7.54
N VAL A 161 -17.51 18.11 -6.96
CA VAL A 161 -18.64 18.89 -7.48
C VAL A 161 -18.28 20.37 -7.57
N SER A 162 -18.90 21.10 -8.48
CA SER A 162 -18.67 22.54 -8.68
C SER A 162 -19.98 23.35 -8.67
N PRO A 163 -19.92 24.65 -8.30
CA PRO A 163 -21.05 25.57 -8.49
C PRO A 163 -21.61 25.52 -9.92
N GLY A 164 -22.94 25.51 -10.05
CA GLY A 164 -23.68 25.44 -11.31
C GLY A 164 -23.97 24.02 -11.82
N GLU A 165 -23.30 22.99 -11.29
CA GLU A 165 -23.56 21.59 -11.64
C GLU A 165 -24.83 21.05 -10.97
N VAL A 166 -25.31 19.91 -11.47
CA VAL A 166 -26.35 19.11 -10.80
C VAL A 166 -25.84 18.71 -9.40
N PHE A 167 -26.70 18.79 -8.39
CA PHE A 167 -26.35 18.50 -7.01
C PHE A 167 -26.22 16.98 -6.78
N ASP A 168 -25.11 16.41 -7.24
CA ASP A 168 -24.82 14.98 -7.16
C ASP A 168 -24.33 14.58 -5.75
N MET A 169 -25.22 13.96 -4.96
CA MET A 169 -24.90 13.51 -3.60
C MET A 169 -23.89 12.36 -3.55
N VAL A 170 -23.76 11.57 -4.62
CA VAL A 170 -22.76 10.50 -4.72
C VAL A 170 -21.37 11.11 -4.87
N ARG A 171 -21.22 12.17 -5.70
CA ARG A 171 -19.98 12.95 -5.80
C ARG A 171 -19.68 13.73 -4.53
N VAL A 172 -20.68 14.22 -3.81
CA VAL A 172 -20.49 14.84 -2.48
C VAL A 172 -19.95 13.83 -1.46
N LYS A 173 -20.50 12.61 -1.42
CA LYS A 173 -20.00 11.52 -0.58
C LYS A 173 -18.55 11.16 -0.90
N LEU A 174 -18.20 11.07 -2.19
CA LEU A 174 -16.81 10.88 -2.63
C LEU A 174 -15.90 12.02 -2.15
N SER A 175 -16.38 13.26 -2.23
CA SER A 175 -15.64 14.45 -1.76
C SER A 175 -15.37 14.38 -0.26
N LYS A 176 -16.35 13.94 0.53
CA LYS A 176 -16.20 13.73 1.97
C LYS A 176 -15.12 12.69 2.26
N GLU A 177 -15.15 11.54 1.59
CA GLU A 177 -14.15 10.48 1.78
C GLU A 177 -12.74 10.94 1.40
N ARG A 178 -12.59 11.71 0.31
CA ARG A 178 -11.29 12.31 -0.05
C ARG A 178 -10.76 13.24 1.02
N LEU A 179 -11.61 14.12 1.55
CA LEU A 179 -11.23 15.06 2.61
C LEU A 179 -10.89 14.37 3.92
N GLU A 180 -11.66 13.34 4.32
CA GLU A 180 -11.33 12.51 5.49
C GLU A 180 -10.01 11.74 5.26
N GLY A 181 -9.77 11.29 4.02
CA GLY A 181 -8.54 10.62 3.60
C GLY A 181 -7.29 11.51 3.60
N LEU A 182 -7.43 12.84 3.56
CA LEU A 182 -6.29 13.76 3.70
C LEU A 182 -5.65 13.69 5.09
N GLN A 183 -6.40 13.29 6.12
CA GLN A 183 -5.95 13.28 7.52
C GLN A 183 -5.53 14.67 8.03
N TYR A 184 -6.09 15.75 7.47
CA TYR A 184 -5.91 17.13 7.95
C TYR A 184 -6.97 17.52 8.97
N PHE A 185 -8.08 16.80 8.96
CA PHE A 185 -9.26 17.05 9.77
C PHE A 185 -9.46 15.92 10.76
N THR A 186 -10.06 16.22 11.91
CA THR A 186 -10.41 15.20 12.90
C THR A 186 -11.35 14.16 12.27
N GLN A 187 -11.05 12.88 12.45
CA GLN A 187 -11.84 11.80 11.84
C GLN A 187 -13.31 11.88 12.26
N GLY A 188 -14.22 11.81 11.28
CA GLY A 188 -15.67 11.94 11.50
C GLY A 188 -16.15 13.37 11.74
N LYS A 189 -15.26 14.38 11.66
CA LYS A 189 -15.59 15.80 11.79
C LYS A 189 -15.57 16.56 10.46
N VAL A 190 -15.68 15.85 9.35
CA VAL A 190 -15.99 16.43 8.04
C VAL A 190 -17.48 16.23 7.80
N GLN A 191 -18.23 17.33 7.81
CA GLN A 191 -19.67 17.33 7.59
C GLN A 191 -19.99 18.01 6.26
N MET A 192 -20.82 17.33 5.47
CA MET A 192 -21.36 17.85 4.22
C MET A 192 -22.85 18.00 4.44
N SER A 193 -23.35 19.24 4.40
CA SER A 193 -24.75 19.53 4.60
C SER A 193 -25.28 20.41 3.48
N VAL A 194 -26.59 20.34 3.27
CA VAL A 194 -27.28 21.10 2.23
C VAL A 194 -28.06 22.24 2.87
N GLU A 195 -27.74 23.48 2.50
CA GLU A 195 -28.52 24.65 2.93
C GLU A 195 -29.46 25.10 1.80
N PRO A 196 -30.74 25.43 2.12
CA PRO A 196 -31.66 25.99 1.14
C PRO A 196 -31.22 27.39 0.70
N THR A 197 -31.68 27.80 -0.48
CA THR A 197 -31.46 29.15 -1.03
C THR A 197 -32.81 29.81 -1.28
N GLU A 198 -32.80 31.13 -1.53
CA GLU A 198 -34.00 31.86 -1.91
C GLU A 198 -34.50 31.49 -3.31
N VAL A 199 -33.63 30.92 -4.15
CA VAL A 199 -33.97 30.52 -5.52
C VAL A 199 -34.44 29.07 -5.55
N PRO A 200 -35.64 28.78 -6.10
CA PRO A 200 -36.14 27.41 -6.23
C PRO A 200 -35.13 26.50 -6.97
N ASN A 201 -34.96 25.28 -6.48
CA ASN A 201 -34.07 24.25 -7.05
C ASN A 201 -32.57 24.63 -7.07
N LEU A 202 -32.17 25.70 -6.38
CA LEU A 202 -30.78 25.99 -6.08
C LEU A 202 -30.50 25.75 -4.60
N LYS A 203 -29.35 25.15 -4.32
CA LYS A 203 -28.97 24.71 -2.97
C LYS A 203 -27.48 24.98 -2.73
N ASN A 204 -27.15 25.33 -1.50
CA ASN A 204 -25.77 25.52 -1.08
C ASN A 204 -25.22 24.22 -0.52
N LEU A 205 -23.97 23.91 -0.87
CA LEU A 205 -23.22 22.85 -0.21
C LEU A 205 -22.33 23.48 0.86
N ILE A 206 -22.55 23.10 2.11
CA ILE A 206 -21.72 23.52 3.22
C ILE A 206 -20.75 22.39 3.55
N VAL A 207 -19.47 22.75 3.62
CA VAL A 207 -18.35 21.88 3.97
C VAL A 207 -17.80 22.36 5.30
N ASP A 208 -18.34 21.81 6.38
CA ASP A 208 -17.88 22.09 7.74
C ASP A 208 -16.75 21.11 8.09
N VAL A 209 -15.58 21.64 8.43
CA VAL A 209 -14.42 20.86 8.83
C VAL A 209 -13.90 21.27 10.20
N GLU A 210 -13.49 20.29 11.00
CA GLU A 210 -12.73 20.52 12.24
C GLU A 210 -11.27 20.14 12.00
N GLU A 211 -10.37 21.12 11.99
CA GLU A 211 -8.94 20.86 11.75
C GLU A 211 -8.31 20.05 12.87
N GLY A 212 -7.58 19.01 12.50
CA GLY A 212 -6.86 18.12 13.42
C GLY A 212 -5.35 18.33 13.36
N PRO A 213 -4.59 17.59 14.18
CA PRO A 213 -3.14 17.52 14.04
C PRO A 213 -2.78 16.86 12.70
N SER A 214 -2.15 17.61 11.80
CA SER A 214 -1.67 17.10 10.51
C SER A 214 -0.23 16.60 10.56
N GLY A 215 0.40 16.64 11.73
CA GLY A 215 1.80 16.30 11.95
C GLY A 215 1.95 15.20 12.99
N ASN A 216 2.96 14.36 12.78
CA ASN A 216 3.29 13.28 13.69
C ASN A 216 4.80 13.16 13.87
N PHE A 217 5.23 13.11 15.13
CA PHE A 217 6.60 12.77 15.52
C PHE A 217 6.61 11.32 15.98
N TYR A 218 7.54 10.54 15.47
CA TYR A 218 7.69 9.14 15.85
C TYR A 218 9.15 8.81 16.05
N PHE A 219 9.39 7.87 16.96
CA PHE A 219 10.71 7.31 17.19
C PHE A 219 10.52 5.84 17.57
N GLY A 220 11.54 5.04 17.29
CA GLY A 220 11.50 3.63 17.60
C GLY A 220 12.88 3.01 17.49
N ALA A 221 12.94 1.73 17.82
CA ALA A 221 14.11 0.91 17.61
C ALA A 221 13.68 -0.42 17.01
N GLY A 222 14.55 -1.00 16.20
CA GLY A 222 14.37 -2.27 15.55
C GLY A 222 15.63 -3.12 15.67
N PHE A 223 15.43 -4.41 15.44
CA PHE A 223 16.51 -5.37 15.28
C PHE A 223 16.19 -6.19 14.03
N SER A 224 17.16 -6.43 13.15
CA SER A 224 17.01 -7.36 12.03
C SER A 224 18.23 -8.28 11.88
N SER A 225 18.06 -9.43 11.21
CA SER A 225 19.16 -10.37 10.96
C SER A 225 20.25 -9.80 10.06
N ILE A 226 19.97 -8.67 9.38
CA ILE A 226 20.83 -8.02 8.40
C ILE A 226 21.39 -6.72 9.00
N ASP A 227 20.51 -5.79 9.37
CA ASP A 227 20.86 -4.44 9.82
C ASP A 227 21.25 -4.37 11.30
N GLN A 228 21.16 -5.50 12.02
CA GLN A 228 21.39 -5.59 13.45
C GLN A 228 20.54 -4.57 14.22
N LEU A 229 21.09 -3.93 15.26
CA LEU A 229 20.37 -2.97 16.11
C LEU A 229 20.36 -1.59 15.46
N PHE A 230 19.18 -1.01 15.32
CA PHE A 230 19.01 0.35 14.83
C PHE A 230 17.89 1.09 15.59
N GLY A 231 18.05 2.39 15.71
CA GLY A 231 17.03 3.34 16.14
C GLY A 231 16.59 4.20 14.96
N TYR A 232 15.38 4.75 15.02
CA TYR A 232 14.92 5.76 14.09
C TYR A 232 14.16 6.86 14.80
N VAL A 233 14.27 8.07 14.28
CA VAL A 233 13.49 9.24 14.67
C VAL A 233 12.99 9.90 13.41
N GLY A 234 11.73 10.33 13.40
CA GLY A 234 11.15 10.95 12.24
C GLY A 234 10.00 11.89 12.58
N MET A 235 9.75 12.79 11.64
CA MET A 235 8.63 13.72 11.66
C MET A 235 7.96 13.69 10.30
N THR A 236 6.64 13.66 10.30
CA THR A 236 5.82 13.87 9.11
C THR A 236 4.88 15.04 9.34
N GLN A 237 4.65 15.84 8.31
CA GLN A 237 3.71 16.96 8.30
C GLN A 237 2.93 16.95 7.00
N GLY A 238 1.67 16.51 7.05
CA GLY A 238 0.81 16.26 5.87
C GLY A 238 0.14 17.49 5.26
N ASN A 239 0.04 18.60 6.00
CA ASN A 239 -0.54 19.87 5.57
C ASN A 239 0.49 21.02 5.69
N PHE A 240 1.69 20.76 5.18
CA PHE A 240 2.80 21.71 5.16
C PHE A 240 2.54 22.84 4.15
N ASP A 241 3.17 23.99 4.39
CA ASP A 241 3.21 25.11 3.44
C ASP A 241 4.57 25.79 3.47
N LEU A 242 5.40 25.52 2.46
CA LEU A 242 6.74 26.07 2.33
C LEU A 242 6.75 27.61 2.30
N LEU A 243 5.65 28.24 1.88
CA LEU A 243 5.53 29.69 1.72
C LEU A 243 4.83 30.38 2.90
N ASN A 244 4.63 29.68 4.03
CA ASN A 244 3.94 30.23 5.21
C ASN A 244 4.84 30.28 6.48
N PRO A 245 6.03 30.89 6.47
CA PRO A 245 6.84 31.04 7.67
C PRO A 245 6.14 31.95 8.71
N PRO A 246 6.31 31.72 10.02
CA PRO A 246 7.11 30.66 10.65
C PRO A 246 6.34 29.35 10.88
N TYR A 247 5.05 29.30 10.57
CA TYR A 247 4.18 28.19 10.94
C TYR A 247 4.27 26.99 9.99
N PHE A 248 4.55 27.25 8.72
CA PHE A 248 4.65 26.27 7.63
C PHE A 248 3.47 25.29 7.54
N THR A 249 2.25 25.79 7.72
CA THR A 249 1.02 24.99 7.66
C THR A 249 0.01 25.52 6.66
N GLY A 250 -0.86 24.64 6.17
CA GLY A 250 -2.08 24.99 5.43
C GLY A 250 -2.01 24.87 3.91
N GLY A 251 -0.87 24.48 3.36
CA GLY A 251 -0.61 24.44 1.92
C GLY A 251 -1.00 23.12 1.26
N GLY A 252 -1.29 22.09 2.05
CA GLY A 252 -1.56 20.74 1.57
C GLY A 252 -0.32 20.03 0.98
N GLN A 253 0.88 20.54 1.27
CA GLN A 253 2.16 19.90 0.95
C GLN A 253 2.50 18.88 2.02
N LYS A 254 3.38 17.92 1.71
CA LYS A 254 3.84 16.92 2.68
C LYS A 254 5.34 17.10 2.89
N LEU A 255 5.77 17.11 4.14
CA LEU A 255 7.17 17.07 4.53
C LEU A 255 7.40 15.84 5.40
N ARG A 256 8.44 15.08 5.12
CA ARG A 256 8.95 14.00 5.95
C ARG A 256 10.43 14.21 6.21
N LEU A 257 10.82 14.09 7.46
CA LEU A 257 12.21 14.05 7.91
C LEU A 257 12.39 12.74 8.66
N GLN A 258 13.41 11.95 8.33
CA GLN A 258 13.73 10.73 9.04
C GLN A 258 15.23 10.57 9.18
N ALA A 259 15.66 10.11 10.35
CA ALA A 259 17.01 9.63 10.61
C ALA A 259 16.92 8.21 11.19
N THR A 260 17.63 7.27 10.60
CA THR A 260 17.84 5.91 11.08
C THR A 260 19.32 5.77 11.43
N ILE A 261 19.63 5.32 12.65
CA ILE A 261 21.00 5.17 13.14
C ILE A 261 21.13 3.78 13.73
N GLY A 262 22.07 2.98 13.23
CA GLY A 262 22.30 1.61 13.68
C GLY A 262 23.74 1.18 13.55
N THR A 263 24.06 -0.01 14.05
CA THR A 263 25.44 -0.53 14.03
C THR A 263 25.93 -0.90 12.63
N LYS A 264 25.01 -1.08 11.68
CA LYS A 264 25.30 -1.46 10.30
C LYS A 264 24.73 -0.51 9.25
N GLN A 265 24.04 0.56 9.65
CA GLN A 265 23.52 1.57 8.74
C GLN A 265 23.28 2.91 9.41
N GLU A 266 23.51 3.98 8.67
CA GLU A 266 23.05 5.34 8.99
C GLU A 266 22.30 5.87 7.75
N ASP A 267 21.06 6.33 7.92
CA ASP A 267 20.20 6.80 6.81
C ASP A 267 19.47 8.08 7.23
N TYR A 268 19.70 9.15 6.49
CA TYR A 268 19.05 10.44 6.68
C TYR A 268 18.28 10.80 5.42
N GLU A 269 16.98 11.08 5.58
CA GLU A 269 16.09 11.36 4.47
C GLU A 269 15.22 12.59 4.76
N LEU A 270 15.16 13.50 3.79
CA LEU A 270 14.16 14.55 3.69
C LEU A 270 13.34 14.31 2.43
N SER A 271 12.03 14.16 2.58
CA SER A 271 11.09 14.01 1.47
C SER A 271 10.08 15.16 1.49
N PHE A 272 9.93 15.88 0.39
CA PHE A 272 8.94 16.93 0.19
C PHE A 272 8.02 16.58 -0.99
N VAL A 273 6.71 16.75 -0.80
CA VAL A 273 5.71 16.48 -1.84
C VAL A 273 4.75 17.66 -1.99
N GLU A 274 4.61 18.18 -3.21
CA GLU A 274 3.53 19.07 -3.63
C GLU A 274 2.53 18.25 -4.47
N PRO A 275 1.39 17.79 -3.90
CA PRO A 275 0.51 16.85 -4.59
C PRO A 275 -0.23 17.47 -5.79
N TRP A 276 -0.32 18.80 -5.85
CA TRP A 276 -1.05 19.52 -6.91
C TRP A 276 -0.15 20.53 -7.63
N PHE A 277 0.99 20.06 -8.10
CA PHE A 277 1.96 20.86 -8.83
C PHE A 277 1.33 21.49 -10.08
N LEU A 278 1.59 22.78 -10.30
CA LEU A 278 0.99 23.59 -11.36
C LEU A 278 -0.56 23.56 -11.37
N LYS A 279 -1.20 23.35 -10.21
CA LYS A 279 -2.66 23.25 -10.04
C LYS A 279 -3.28 22.09 -10.82
N ARG A 280 -2.52 21.02 -11.07
CA ARG A 280 -2.97 19.80 -11.73
C ARG A 280 -2.88 18.64 -10.76
N HIS A 281 -3.60 17.55 -11.03
CA HIS A 281 -3.46 16.29 -10.29
C HIS A 281 -2.13 15.60 -10.70
N LEU A 282 -1.03 16.25 -10.32
CA LEU A 282 0.35 15.96 -10.67
C LEU A 282 1.18 16.27 -9.43
N ALA A 283 1.73 15.25 -8.80
CA ALA A 283 2.59 15.41 -7.63
C ALA A 283 4.01 15.73 -8.07
N LEU A 284 4.61 16.76 -7.48
CA LEU A 284 6.06 16.98 -7.49
C LEU A 284 6.64 16.39 -6.21
N GLU A 285 7.67 15.56 -6.35
CA GLU A 285 8.35 14.87 -5.27
C GLU A 285 9.83 15.31 -5.27
N VAL A 286 10.37 15.66 -4.10
CA VAL A 286 11.76 16.06 -3.93
C VAL A 286 12.31 15.31 -2.73
N ASP A 287 13.30 14.46 -2.97
CA ASP A 287 13.97 13.67 -1.94
C ASP A 287 15.43 14.08 -1.85
N LEU A 288 15.92 14.27 -0.63
CA LEU A 288 17.34 14.43 -0.31
C LEU A 288 17.72 13.30 0.64
N PHE A 289 18.80 12.60 0.34
CA PHE A 289 19.20 11.43 1.12
C PHE A 289 20.71 11.31 1.30
N HIS A 290 21.10 10.76 2.44
CA HIS A 290 22.46 10.35 2.76
C HIS A 290 22.41 9.01 3.48
N ARG A 291 23.15 8.01 2.98
CA ARG A 291 23.13 6.64 3.49
C ARG A 291 24.54 6.08 3.58
N ASP A 292 24.89 5.56 4.75
CA ASP A 292 26.07 4.75 4.97
C ASP A 292 25.61 3.32 5.31
N ILE A 293 26.00 2.35 4.49
CA ILE A 293 25.52 0.96 4.53
C ILE A 293 26.70 0.00 4.71
N LEU A 294 26.72 -0.73 5.83
CA LEU A 294 27.82 -1.61 6.26
C LEU A 294 27.42 -3.10 6.34
N TYR A 295 26.22 -3.46 5.88
CA TYR A 295 25.71 -4.84 5.90
C TYR A 295 25.72 -5.53 4.54
N TYR A 296 26.18 -4.85 3.48
CA TYR A 296 26.23 -5.42 2.13
C TYR A 296 27.36 -6.43 1.93
N SER A 297 28.51 -6.19 2.56
CA SER A 297 29.64 -7.12 2.65
C SER A 297 30.36 -6.85 3.98
N ASP A 298 31.13 -7.82 4.44
CA ASP A 298 32.06 -7.63 5.56
C ASP A 298 33.38 -6.96 5.10
N LEU A 299 33.57 -6.76 3.78
CA LEU A 299 34.80 -6.21 3.21
C LEU A 299 34.74 -4.72 2.89
N TYR A 300 33.54 -4.18 2.62
CA TYR A 300 33.36 -2.80 2.19
C TYR A 300 32.09 -2.18 2.75
N ASP A 301 32.13 -0.85 2.85
CA ASP A 301 31.00 0.01 3.13
C ASP A 301 30.55 0.69 1.84
N GLN A 302 29.23 0.88 1.70
CA GLN A 302 28.63 1.64 0.60
C GLN A 302 28.03 2.95 1.12
N ARG A 303 28.50 4.08 0.57
CA ARG A 303 28.00 5.41 0.90
C ARG A 303 27.23 5.99 -0.29
N GLU A 304 26.03 6.51 -0.05
CA GLU A 304 25.19 7.15 -1.06
C GLU A 304 24.80 8.54 -0.58
N THR A 305 25.00 9.56 -1.41
CA THR A 305 24.52 10.92 -1.13
C THR A 305 23.92 11.52 -2.38
N GLY A 306 22.67 11.95 -2.33
CA GLY A 306 22.01 12.40 -3.54
C GLY A 306 20.72 13.15 -3.33
N ALA A 307 20.15 13.54 -4.47
CA ALA A 307 18.87 14.18 -4.59
C ALA A 307 18.06 13.52 -5.71
N ARG A 308 16.75 13.40 -5.50
CA ARG A 308 15.79 12.95 -6.51
C ARG A 308 14.70 14.00 -6.68
N ILE A 309 14.35 14.29 -7.93
CA ILE A 309 13.18 15.08 -8.28
C ILE A 309 12.26 14.21 -9.13
N GLY A 310 11.02 14.06 -8.70
CA GLY A 310 10.01 13.21 -9.31
C GLY A 310 8.74 13.96 -9.68
N LEU A 311 8.07 13.49 -10.73
CA LEU A 311 6.71 13.84 -11.08
C LEU A 311 5.87 12.57 -11.10
N ARG A 312 4.75 12.54 -10.36
CA ARG A 312 3.84 11.39 -10.32
C ARG A 312 2.41 11.79 -10.60
N ARG A 313 1.69 10.99 -11.38
CA ARG A 313 0.31 11.25 -11.75
C ARG A 313 -0.51 9.96 -11.84
N ALA A 314 -1.74 10.00 -11.31
CA ALA A 314 -2.74 8.98 -11.59
C ALA A 314 -3.23 9.11 -13.05
N LEU A 315 -3.34 7.99 -13.75
CA LEU A 315 -3.75 7.94 -15.14
C LEU A 315 -5.29 7.85 -15.25
N PHE A 316 -5.80 6.65 -15.57
CA PHE A 316 -7.22 6.41 -15.83
C PHE A 316 -8.03 6.21 -14.54
N THR A 317 -7.38 5.63 -13.52
CA THR A 317 -7.94 5.39 -12.19
C THR A 317 -6.88 5.70 -11.13
N ASP A 318 -7.28 5.88 -9.88
CA ASP A 318 -6.36 6.13 -8.76
C ASP A 318 -5.41 4.93 -8.50
N ALA A 319 -5.78 3.75 -9.00
CA ALA A 319 -4.98 2.53 -8.94
C ALA A 319 -3.81 2.52 -9.91
N PHE A 320 -3.91 3.21 -11.06
CA PHE A 320 -2.85 3.28 -12.08
C PHE A 320 -2.08 4.59 -11.97
N GLN A 321 -0.80 4.51 -11.63
CA GLN A 321 0.07 5.67 -11.42
C GLN A 321 1.29 5.58 -12.33
N ILE A 322 1.67 6.71 -12.93
CA ILE A 322 2.93 6.87 -13.64
C ILE A 322 3.81 7.87 -12.89
N GLY A 323 5.09 7.51 -12.73
CA GLY A 323 6.13 8.34 -12.17
C GLY A 323 7.25 8.56 -13.17
N LEU A 324 7.78 9.77 -13.23
CA LEU A 324 9.04 10.10 -13.91
C LEU A 324 9.96 10.74 -12.88
N ASN A 325 11.23 10.38 -12.84
CA ASN A 325 12.17 10.97 -11.91
C ASN A 325 13.54 11.21 -12.55
N TYR A 326 14.26 12.16 -11.97
CA TYR A 326 15.67 12.38 -12.18
C TYR A 326 16.37 12.26 -10.83
N THR A 327 17.40 11.44 -10.76
CA THR A 327 18.24 11.22 -9.58
C THR A 327 19.67 11.61 -9.92
N ILE A 328 20.28 12.41 -9.05
CA ILE A 328 21.71 12.68 -9.06
C ILE A 328 22.27 12.27 -7.70
N GLU A 329 23.24 11.37 -7.71
CA GLU A 329 23.77 10.76 -6.49
C GLU A 329 25.26 10.45 -6.65
N ASN A 330 26.04 10.62 -5.59
CA ASN A 330 27.39 10.11 -5.51
C ASN A 330 27.35 8.80 -4.71
N VAL A 331 27.87 7.72 -5.29
CA VAL A 331 27.91 6.39 -4.67
C VAL A 331 29.36 5.93 -4.55
N GLY A 332 29.78 5.68 -3.31
CA GLY A 332 31.13 5.26 -2.96
C GLY A 332 31.17 3.82 -2.42
N ILE A 333 32.17 3.05 -2.86
CA ILE A 333 32.53 1.77 -2.25
C ILE A 333 33.89 1.93 -1.57
N HIS A 334 33.93 1.76 -0.25
CA HIS A 334 35.14 1.95 0.56
C HIS A 334 35.48 0.66 1.30
N PHE A 335 36.66 0.09 1.01
CA PHE A 335 37.13 -1.11 1.69
C PHE A 335 37.64 -0.80 3.10
N ASP A 336 37.46 -1.74 4.03
CA ASP A 336 38.00 -1.61 5.39
C ASP A 336 39.54 -1.50 5.35
N GLN A 337 40.06 -0.47 6.01
CA GLN A 337 41.50 -0.21 6.13
C GLN A 337 42.23 -1.32 6.90
N SER A 338 41.52 -2.05 7.76
CA SER A 338 42.08 -3.18 8.51
C SER A 338 42.42 -4.36 7.60
N LEU A 339 41.69 -4.53 6.50
CA LEU A 339 41.95 -5.56 5.48
C LEU A 339 43.19 -5.21 4.66
N THR A 340 43.43 -3.92 4.38
CA THR A 340 44.60 -3.44 3.62
C THR A 340 45.93 -3.58 4.38
N ALA A 341 45.91 -3.90 5.68
CA ALA A 341 47.08 -3.92 6.56
C ALA A 341 47.72 -5.31 6.79
N THR A 342 47.15 -6.41 6.27
CA THR A 342 47.69 -7.75 6.54
C THR A 342 48.66 -8.19 5.43
N ASN A 343 49.95 -7.91 5.65
CA ASN A 343 51.13 -8.23 4.82
C ASN A 343 51.36 -7.37 3.56
N ALA A 344 51.55 -6.06 3.74
CA ALA A 344 52.20 -5.22 2.74
C ALA A 344 53.70 -5.58 2.63
N LEU A 345 54.06 -6.56 1.80
CA LEU A 345 55.40 -6.63 1.23
C LEU A 345 55.48 -5.53 0.16
N ILE A 346 56.07 -4.40 0.51
CA ILE A 346 56.46 -3.38 -0.47
C ILE A 346 57.49 -4.01 -1.40
N THR A 347 57.11 -4.35 -2.63
CA THR A 347 58.06 -4.74 -3.67
C THR A 347 58.32 -3.56 -4.57
N TYR A 348 59.51 -2.97 -4.45
CA TYR A 348 60.02 -2.00 -5.42
C TYR A 348 60.50 -2.77 -6.66
N GLY A 349 59.85 -2.54 -7.80
CA GLY A 349 60.47 -2.87 -9.09
C GLY A 349 61.66 -1.93 -9.33
N PRO A 350 62.77 -2.40 -9.93
CA PRO A 350 63.88 -1.51 -10.25
C PRO A 350 63.42 -0.45 -11.26
N GLY A 351 63.24 0.79 -10.80
CA GLY A 351 63.08 1.99 -11.65
C GLY A 351 61.66 2.54 -11.86
N LYS A 352 60.67 2.32 -10.98
CA LYS A 352 59.37 3.03 -11.06
C LYS A 352 58.87 3.52 -9.69
N ASP A 353 58.73 4.84 -9.55
CA ASP A 353 58.21 5.56 -8.38
C ASP A 353 56.68 5.50 -8.24
N ALA A 354 56.05 4.36 -8.57
CA ALA A 354 54.60 4.18 -8.42
C ALA A 354 54.31 3.18 -7.30
N ALA A 355 53.87 3.70 -6.15
CA ALA A 355 53.24 2.90 -5.12
C ALA A 355 51.85 2.46 -5.63
N PHE A 356 51.67 1.18 -5.91
CA PHE A 356 50.34 0.61 -6.12
C PHE A 356 49.73 0.28 -4.75
N PRO A 357 48.46 0.60 -4.49
CA PRO A 357 47.77 0.07 -3.33
C PRO A 357 47.79 -1.46 -3.43
N VAL A 358 48.44 -2.13 -2.46
CA VAL A 358 48.43 -3.59 -2.38
C VAL A 358 47.06 -3.98 -1.86
N ILE A 359 46.22 -4.46 -2.78
CA ILE A 359 44.93 -5.08 -2.46
C ILE A 359 45.25 -6.32 -1.61
N PRO A 360 44.66 -6.49 -0.41
CA PRO A 360 44.89 -7.69 0.37
C PRO A 360 44.50 -8.94 -0.43
N PRO A 361 45.20 -10.07 -0.24
CA PRO A 361 44.99 -11.29 -1.03
C PRO A 361 43.59 -11.91 -0.88
N SER A 362 42.71 -11.33 -0.07
CA SER A 362 41.31 -11.72 0.13
C SER A 362 40.30 -10.88 -0.67
N ILE A 363 40.73 -9.86 -1.41
CA ILE A 363 39.85 -9.04 -2.27
C ILE A 363 40.19 -9.33 -3.73
N SER A 364 39.21 -9.79 -4.51
CA SER A 364 39.43 -10.05 -5.94
C SER A 364 39.71 -8.76 -6.73
N PRO A 365 40.48 -8.83 -7.83
CA PRO A 365 40.71 -7.66 -8.69
C PRO A 365 39.40 -7.01 -9.17
N THR A 366 38.40 -7.82 -9.51
CA THR A 366 37.07 -7.35 -9.92
C THR A 366 36.42 -6.46 -8.88
N LEU A 367 36.49 -6.86 -7.60
CA LEU A 367 35.93 -6.13 -6.47
C LEU A 367 36.77 -4.88 -6.16
N ALA A 368 38.10 -4.98 -6.21
CA ALA A 368 38.99 -3.83 -5.99
C ALA A 368 38.76 -2.68 -6.98
N GLU A 369 38.45 -2.98 -8.25
CA GLU A 369 38.08 -1.97 -9.25
C GLU A 369 36.78 -1.23 -8.89
N GLU A 370 35.92 -1.76 -8.01
CA GLU A 370 34.69 -1.09 -7.57
C GLU A 370 34.99 0.02 -6.55
N SER A 371 36.21 0.10 -6.00
CA SER A 371 36.58 1.13 -5.02
C SER A 371 36.42 2.56 -5.55
N GLY A 372 36.06 3.46 -4.64
CA GLY A 372 35.98 4.89 -4.89
C GLY A 372 34.56 5.38 -5.14
N ASP A 373 34.46 6.71 -5.25
CA ASP A 373 33.22 7.44 -5.46
C ASP A 373 32.89 7.55 -6.95
N ARG A 374 31.62 7.43 -7.29
CA ARG A 374 31.10 7.59 -8.65
C ARG A 374 29.85 8.46 -8.63
N LEU A 375 29.85 9.51 -9.43
CA LEU A 375 28.67 10.30 -9.71
C LEU A 375 27.75 9.54 -10.67
N VAL A 376 26.53 9.27 -10.22
CA VAL A 376 25.47 8.63 -10.99
C VAL A 376 24.38 9.67 -11.26
N SER A 377 24.08 9.87 -12.54
CA SER A 377 22.99 10.72 -13.01
C SER A 377 22.01 9.85 -13.78
N LYS A 378 20.75 9.78 -13.34
CA LYS A 378 19.80 8.75 -13.74
C LYS A 378 18.41 9.33 -13.99
N VAL A 379 17.83 9.02 -15.14
CA VAL A 379 16.41 9.27 -15.44
C VAL A 379 15.64 7.95 -15.29
N GLY A 380 14.56 7.99 -14.52
CA GLY A 380 13.69 6.85 -14.25
C GLY A 380 12.24 7.09 -14.66
N ALA A 381 11.55 6.02 -15.04
CA ALA A 381 10.11 5.95 -15.23
C ALA A 381 9.55 4.74 -14.49
N THR A 382 8.45 4.92 -13.78
CA THR A 382 7.79 3.84 -13.02
C THR A 382 6.30 3.83 -13.37
N LEU A 383 5.78 2.65 -13.69
CA LEU A 383 4.35 2.40 -13.85
C LEU A 383 3.90 1.49 -12.71
N THR A 384 2.96 1.96 -11.90
CA THR A 384 2.44 1.23 -10.74
C THR A 384 0.95 0.97 -10.89
N TYR A 385 0.54 -0.26 -10.59
CA TYR A 385 -0.85 -0.65 -10.45
C TYR A 385 -1.08 -1.18 -9.04
N ASP A 386 -1.80 -0.43 -8.20
CA ASP A 386 -2.12 -0.83 -6.82
C ASP A 386 -3.63 -0.88 -6.61
N THR A 387 -4.10 -2.07 -6.21
CA THR A 387 -5.50 -2.35 -5.86
C THR A 387 -5.64 -2.95 -4.46
N ARG A 388 -4.55 -2.98 -3.69
CA ARG A 388 -4.59 -3.41 -2.29
C ARG A 388 -5.48 -2.42 -1.54
N GLY A 389 -6.36 -2.95 -0.69
CA GLY A 389 -7.13 -2.10 0.23
C GLY A 389 -6.21 -1.46 1.28
N GLY A 390 -6.68 -0.40 1.94
CA GLY A 390 -5.96 0.19 3.07
C GLY A 390 -5.75 -0.81 4.23
N GLY A 391 -4.63 -0.70 4.93
CA GLY A 391 -4.27 -1.51 6.10
C GLY A 391 -2.90 -2.17 5.99
N TYR A 392 -2.33 -2.58 7.13
CA TYR A 392 -0.97 -3.16 7.23
C TYR A 392 -0.87 -4.61 6.76
N LEU A 393 -2.00 -5.32 6.63
CA LEU A 393 -2.08 -6.71 6.21
C LEU A 393 -3.16 -6.84 5.11
N PRO A 394 -2.80 -6.62 3.84
CA PRO A 394 -3.72 -6.83 2.73
C PRO A 394 -4.22 -8.28 2.70
N SER A 395 -5.52 -8.46 2.45
CA SER A 395 -6.14 -9.80 2.29
C SER A 395 -6.65 -10.06 0.87
N ARG A 396 -6.57 -9.05 0.00
CA ARG A 396 -6.93 -9.10 -1.42
C ARG A 396 -6.28 -7.97 -2.20
N GLY A 397 -6.20 -8.13 -3.51
CA GLY A 397 -5.70 -7.11 -4.44
C GLY A 397 -4.25 -7.36 -4.82
N GLN A 398 -3.67 -6.45 -5.58
CA GLN A 398 -2.29 -6.56 -6.04
C GLN A 398 -1.57 -5.21 -6.02
N LEU A 399 -0.25 -5.27 -5.90
CA LEU A 399 0.66 -4.20 -6.27
C LEU A 399 1.59 -4.73 -7.35
N THR A 400 1.60 -4.08 -8.51
CA THR A 400 2.57 -4.34 -9.58
C THR A 400 3.28 -3.05 -9.94
N SER A 401 4.61 -3.09 -10.02
CA SER A 401 5.45 -1.96 -10.38
C SER A 401 6.42 -2.38 -11.49
N LEU A 402 6.43 -1.62 -12.59
CA LEU A 402 7.42 -1.74 -13.65
C LEU A 402 8.26 -0.46 -13.65
N SER A 403 9.55 -0.59 -13.40
CA SER A 403 10.51 0.51 -13.40
C SER A 403 11.52 0.35 -14.52
N ALA A 404 11.78 1.45 -15.22
CA ALA A 404 12.83 1.56 -16.22
C ALA A 404 13.69 2.77 -15.90
N SER A 405 15.01 2.63 -15.93
CA SER A 405 15.92 3.75 -15.71
C SER A 405 17.13 3.67 -16.62
N ILE A 406 17.67 4.84 -16.94
CA ILE A 406 18.89 5.02 -17.72
C ILE A 406 19.79 6.00 -16.96
N ALA A 407 21.02 5.57 -16.70
CA ALA A 407 22.07 6.35 -16.08
C ALA A 407 23.14 6.68 -17.12
N GLY A 408 23.82 7.82 -16.95
CA GLY A 408 24.96 8.17 -17.80
C GLY A 408 24.59 8.76 -19.16
N GLY A 409 25.50 8.63 -20.11
CA GLY A 409 25.33 9.05 -21.50
C GLY A 409 24.94 10.52 -21.63
N PRO A 410 23.74 10.86 -22.16
CA PRO A 410 23.32 12.26 -22.33
C PRO A 410 23.11 13.01 -21.00
N PHE A 411 23.06 12.29 -19.87
CA PHE A 411 22.83 12.87 -18.55
C PHE A 411 24.13 13.06 -17.74
N GLY A 412 25.29 12.67 -18.30
CA GLY A 412 26.59 12.71 -17.62
C GLY A 412 26.71 11.73 -16.45
N GLY A 413 27.76 11.89 -15.64
CA GLY A 413 28.12 10.94 -14.58
C GLY A 413 29.23 9.99 -15.01
N ASP A 414 29.68 9.16 -14.09
CA ASP A 414 30.85 8.29 -14.24
C ASP A 414 30.48 6.88 -14.73
N THR A 415 29.17 6.59 -14.88
CA THR A 415 28.66 5.26 -15.18
C THR A 415 27.47 5.31 -16.13
N ASP A 416 27.49 4.42 -17.13
CA ASP A 416 26.51 4.33 -18.20
C ASP A 416 25.84 2.94 -18.14
N PHE A 417 24.61 2.88 -17.66
CA PHE A 417 23.81 1.65 -17.66
C PHE A 417 22.33 1.93 -17.78
N TYR A 418 21.55 0.95 -18.21
CA TYR A 418 20.11 0.99 -18.06
C TYR A 418 19.64 -0.21 -17.24
N LYS A 419 18.53 -0.01 -16.53
CA LYS A 419 17.96 -0.99 -15.61
C LYS A 419 16.45 -1.09 -15.79
N LEU A 420 15.96 -2.30 -15.94
CA LEU A 420 14.55 -2.66 -15.98
C LEU A 420 14.25 -3.56 -14.79
N ASP A 421 13.18 -3.27 -14.05
CA ASP A 421 12.78 -4.02 -12.85
C ASP A 421 11.25 -4.14 -12.83
N LEU A 422 10.76 -5.37 -12.73
CA LEU A 422 9.35 -5.71 -12.57
C LEU A 422 9.16 -6.36 -11.20
N GLN A 423 8.23 -5.84 -10.42
CA GLN A 423 7.85 -6.39 -9.12
C GLN A 423 6.34 -6.55 -9.07
N SER A 424 5.85 -7.65 -8.52
CA SER A 424 4.42 -7.91 -8.41
C SER A 424 4.10 -8.70 -7.14
N LEU A 425 3.06 -8.27 -6.43
CA LEU A 425 2.58 -8.88 -5.21
C LEU A 425 1.05 -9.01 -5.27
N TRP A 426 0.55 -10.22 -5.04
CA TRP A 426 -0.86 -10.55 -5.15
C TRP A 426 -1.34 -11.18 -3.86
N TYR A 427 -2.51 -10.74 -3.41
CA TYR A 427 -3.18 -11.25 -2.22
C TYR A 427 -4.51 -11.87 -2.61
N PHE A 428 -4.74 -13.09 -2.12
CA PHE A 428 -5.98 -13.82 -2.30
C PHE A 428 -6.52 -14.25 -0.95
N LYS A 429 -7.85 -14.18 -0.79
CA LYS A 429 -8.51 -14.75 0.38
C LYS A 429 -8.41 -16.27 0.32
N GLY A 430 -7.99 -16.88 1.42
CA GLY A 430 -7.99 -18.32 1.59
C GLY A 430 -9.40 -18.90 1.77
N PRO A 431 -9.53 -20.23 1.87
CA PRO A 431 -10.81 -20.92 1.99
C PRO A 431 -11.54 -20.66 3.33
N PHE A 432 -10.84 -20.18 4.36
CA PHE A 432 -11.39 -19.89 5.68
C PHE A 432 -11.21 -18.41 6.06
N GLU A 433 -11.99 -17.96 7.03
CA GLU A 433 -11.96 -16.57 7.50
C GLU A 433 -10.56 -16.15 7.97
N GLY A 434 -10.07 -15.03 7.45
CA GLY A 434 -8.76 -14.47 7.81
C GLY A 434 -7.56 -15.19 7.20
N HIS A 435 -7.73 -16.30 6.47
CA HIS A 435 -6.65 -16.96 5.73
C HIS A 435 -6.28 -16.12 4.50
N VAL A 436 -4.98 -16.04 4.20
CA VAL A 436 -4.47 -15.24 3.06
C VAL A 436 -3.37 -16.01 2.35
N LEU A 437 -3.48 -16.10 1.02
CA LEU A 437 -2.41 -16.51 0.12
C LEU A 437 -1.77 -15.26 -0.48
N GLU A 438 -0.47 -15.08 -0.27
CA GLU A 438 0.38 -14.07 -0.87
C GLU A 438 1.24 -14.73 -1.97
N LEU A 439 1.20 -14.20 -3.18
CA LEU A 439 2.08 -14.58 -4.28
C LEU A 439 2.90 -13.36 -4.69
N GLY A 440 4.22 -13.44 -4.52
CA GLY A 440 5.17 -12.40 -4.89
C GLY A 440 6.06 -12.86 -6.05
N GLY A 441 6.45 -11.93 -6.89
CA GLY A 441 7.42 -12.17 -7.95
C GLY A 441 8.17 -10.91 -8.34
N SER A 442 9.44 -11.05 -8.67
CA SER A 442 10.24 -9.97 -9.24
C SER A 442 11.22 -10.47 -10.28
N ALA A 443 11.54 -9.64 -11.25
CA ALA A 443 12.51 -9.93 -12.29
C ALA A 443 13.09 -8.63 -12.84
N GLY A 444 14.38 -8.63 -13.18
CA GLY A 444 15.02 -7.43 -13.66
C GLY A 444 16.27 -7.70 -14.47
N VAL A 445 16.63 -6.70 -15.28
CA VAL A 445 17.82 -6.69 -16.13
C VAL A 445 18.54 -5.36 -15.97
N VAL A 446 19.86 -5.41 -15.82
CA VAL A 446 20.72 -4.24 -15.82
C VAL A 446 21.90 -4.49 -16.77
N LYS A 447 22.20 -3.51 -17.60
CA LYS A 447 23.25 -3.64 -18.62
C LYS A 447 23.97 -2.31 -18.80
N ALA A 448 25.30 -2.37 -18.86
CA ALA A 448 26.14 -1.24 -19.20
C ALA A 448 26.04 -0.90 -20.70
N TYR A 449 26.24 0.36 -21.04
CA TYR A 449 26.32 0.84 -22.42
C TYR A 449 27.33 2.00 -22.49
N GLY A 450 27.50 2.61 -23.67
CA GLY A 450 28.31 3.83 -23.80
C GLY A 450 29.76 3.60 -23.43
N ASP A 451 30.28 4.47 -22.56
CA ASP A 451 31.68 4.47 -22.13
C ASP A 451 31.93 3.47 -20.98
N SER A 452 30.87 2.92 -20.39
CA SER A 452 30.97 1.89 -19.36
C SER A 452 30.96 0.49 -19.95
N THR A 453 31.96 -0.30 -19.59
CA THR A 453 32.07 -1.71 -19.98
C THR A 453 31.37 -2.66 -19.02
N ARG A 454 31.03 -2.18 -17.81
CA ARG A 454 30.42 -2.97 -16.74
C ARG A 454 29.44 -2.14 -15.91
N VAL A 455 28.48 -2.82 -15.31
CA VAL A 455 27.55 -2.20 -14.34
C VAL A 455 28.25 -2.14 -12.98
N PRO A 456 28.28 -0.99 -12.30
CA PRO A 456 28.84 -0.88 -10.94
C PRO A 456 28.17 -1.84 -9.96
N LEU A 457 28.91 -2.28 -8.95
CA LEU A 457 28.43 -3.27 -7.97
C LEU A 457 27.11 -2.86 -7.30
N PHE A 458 26.98 -1.58 -6.94
CA PHE A 458 25.82 -1.01 -6.25
C PHE A 458 24.53 -1.01 -7.08
N ASP A 459 24.61 -1.21 -8.40
CA ASP A 459 23.43 -1.26 -9.29
C ASP A 459 23.09 -2.67 -9.80
N ARG A 460 23.91 -3.68 -9.45
CA ARG A 460 23.65 -5.09 -9.79
C ARG A 460 22.52 -5.68 -8.93
N PHE A 461 21.97 -6.80 -9.40
CA PHE A 461 20.94 -7.54 -8.65
C PHE A 461 21.54 -8.60 -7.74
N PHE A 462 20.91 -8.80 -6.59
CA PHE A 462 21.30 -9.77 -5.58
C PHE A 462 20.06 -10.45 -4.99
N LEU A 463 20.19 -11.72 -4.63
CA LEU A 463 19.15 -12.49 -3.91
C LEU A 463 19.74 -13.14 -2.64
N GLY A 464 18.85 -13.54 -1.74
CA GLY A 464 19.16 -14.14 -0.44
C GLY A 464 18.85 -13.21 0.73
N GLY A 465 18.47 -13.79 1.86
CA GLY A 465 18.10 -13.08 3.09
C GLY A 465 16.59 -12.97 3.30
N ALA A 466 16.17 -12.24 4.34
CA ALA A 466 14.79 -12.22 4.84
C ALA A 466 13.69 -11.86 3.82
N ASN A 467 14.03 -11.10 2.76
CA ASN A 467 13.04 -10.56 1.81
C ASN A 467 12.90 -11.35 0.51
N THR A 468 13.87 -12.20 0.20
CA THR A 468 13.88 -13.00 -1.03
C THR A 468 13.98 -14.48 -0.67
N LEU A 469 15.13 -15.11 -0.91
CA LEU A 469 15.42 -16.49 -0.54
C LEU A 469 15.83 -16.57 0.93
N ARG A 470 14.85 -16.82 1.81
CA ARG A 470 14.97 -16.73 3.29
C ARG A 470 15.91 -17.77 3.88
N GLY A 471 16.07 -18.91 3.22
CA GLY A 471 17.00 -19.98 3.59
C GLY A 471 18.47 -19.65 3.34
N TYR A 472 18.76 -18.54 2.65
CA TYR A 472 20.11 -18.20 2.18
C TYR A 472 20.67 -16.99 2.94
N LYS A 473 22.00 -16.88 2.99
CA LYS A 473 22.67 -15.68 3.53
C LYS A 473 22.32 -14.48 2.64
N PHE A 474 22.18 -13.31 3.25
CA PHE A 474 21.84 -12.07 2.55
C PHE A 474 22.78 -11.82 1.37
N ARG A 475 22.23 -11.56 0.16
CA ARG A 475 22.97 -11.37 -1.11
C ARG A 475 23.81 -12.55 -1.63
N HIS A 476 23.85 -13.68 -0.95
CA HIS A 476 24.74 -14.80 -1.32
C HIS A 476 24.22 -15.68 -2.47
N VAL A 477 23.05 -15.41 -3.05
CA VAL A 477 22.55 -16.14 -4.23
C VAL A 477 22.94 -15.39 -5.49
N GLY A 478 23.80 -16.02 -6.31
CA GLY A 478 24.26 -15.46 -7.58
C GLY A 478 25.76 -15.61 -7.82
N PRO A 479 26.30 -14.89 -8.83
CA PRO A 479 27.73 -14.88 -9.14
C PRO A 479 28.58 -14.40 -7.96
N LYS A 480 29.70 -15.06 -7.76
CA LYS A 480 30.69 -14.77 -6.72
C LYS A 480 32.08 -14.67 -7.31
N ASP A 481 32.98 -14.02 -6.60
CA ASP A 481 34.40 -14.05 -6.93
C ASP A 481 35.08 -15.34 -6.44
N GLU A 482 36.40 -15.44 -6.66
CA GLU A 482 37.21 -16.60 -6.28
C GLU A 482 37.31 -16.82 -4.76
N PHE A 483 36.98 -15.82 -3.95
CA PHE A 483 36.96 -15.88 -2.48
C PHE A 483 35.55 -16.13 -1.93
N GLY A 484 34.54 -16.21 -2.81
CA GLY A 484 33.15 -16.45 -2.44
C GLY A 484 32.35 -15.20 -2.12
N GLU A 485 32.89 -14.00 -2.40
CA GLU A 485 32.18 -12.74 -2.20
C GLU A 485 31.13 -12.51 -3.29
N PRO A 486 29.90 -12.10 -2.93
CA PRO A 486 28.84 -11.84 -3.92
C PRO A 486 29.17 -10.66 -4.83
N LEU A 487 29.17 -10.89 -6.14
CA LEU A 487 29.37 -9.86 -7.16
C LEU A 487 28.06 -9.35 -7.78
N GLY A 488 26.95 -10.01 -7.49
CA GLY A 488 25.65 -9.73 -8.09
C GLY A 488 25.60 -10.08 -9.58
N GLY A 489 24.51 -9.73 -10.24
CA GLY A 489 24.30 -10.07 -11.65
C GLY A 489 23.57 -9.02 -12.47
N GLY A 490 23.66 -9.17 -13.79
CA GLY A 490 22.97 -8.38 -14.79
C GLY A 490 21.53 -8.81 -15.03
N THR A 491 21.10 -9.98 -14.53
CA THR A 491 19.70 -10.43 -14.59
C THR A 491 19.34 -11.22 -13.35
N TYR A 492 18.10 -11.09 -12.90
CA TYR A 492 17.57 -11.93 -11.85
C TYR A 492 16.08 -12.20 -12.05
N TRP A 493 15.61 -13.25 -11.40
CA TRP A 493 14.19 -13.47 -11.17
C TRP A 493 13.99 -14.15 -9.80
N PHE A 494 12.85 -13.89 -9.19
CA PHE A 494 12.47 -14.39 -7.88
C PHE A 494 10.95 -14.57 -7.81
N LEU A 495 10.48 -15.64 -7.16
CA LEU A 495 9.08 -15.93 -6.88
C LEU A 495 8.94 -16.41 -5.44
N SER A 496 7.82 -16.07 -4.81
CA SER A 496 7.51 -16.42 -3.42
C SER A 496 6.02 -16.75 -3.31
N ALA A 497 5.70 -17.88 -2.70
CA ALA A 497 4.33 -18.21 -2.30
C ALA A 497 4.28 -18.33 -0.79
N GLU A 498 3.43 -17.54 -0.13
CA GLU A 498 3.24 -17.57 1.32
C GLU A 498 1.76 -17.73 1.67
N TYR A 499 1.44 -18.75 2.45
CA TYR A 499 0.11 -18.96 2.99
C TYR A 499 0.09 -18.68 4.48
N SER A 500 -0.74 -17.75 4.91
CA SER A 500 -0.84 -17.34 6.31
C SER A 500 -2.23 -17.54 6.89
N ILE A 501 -2.26 -17.98 8.15
CA ILE A 501 -3.46 -18.25 8.94
C ILE A 501 -3.42 -17.44 10.24
N PRO A 502 -4.55 -16.86 10.69
CA PRO A 502 -4.61 -16.17 11.96
C PRO A 502 -4.58 -17.18 13.12
N ILE A 503 -3.68 -16.98 14.09
CA ILE A 503 -3.72 -17.67 15.39
C ILE A 503 -4.59 -16.86 16.35
N ILE A 504 -4.30 -15.56 16.43
CA ILE A 504 -5.10 -14.53 17.09
C ILE A 504 -5.09 -13.28 16.20
N GLU A 505 -5.90 -12.27 16.52
CA GLU A 505 -6.04 -11.04 15.70
C GLU A 505 -4.69 -10.39 15.32
N ARG A 506 -3.68 -10.47 16.20
CA ARG A 506 -2.37 -9.85 16.04
C ARG A 506 -1.23 -10.80 15.68
N LEU A 507 -1.47 -12.10 15.63
CA LEU A 507 -0.46 -13.13 15.38
C LEU A 507 -0.94 -14.09 14.30
N ARG A 508 -0.15 -14.24 13.25
CA ARG A 508 -0.40 -15.19 12.17
C ARG A 508 0.74 -16.18 12.08
N PHE A 509 0.41 -17.42 11.76
CA PHE A 509 1.37 -18.39 11.28
C PHE A 509 1.44 -18.32 9.76
N ALA A 510 2.63 -18.48 9.19
CA ALA A 510 2.88 -18.50 7.76
C ALA A 510 3.69 -19.75 7.38
N ALA A 511 3.36 -20.34 6.24
CA ALA A 511 4.21 -21.31 5.56
C ALA A 511 4.52 -20.76 4.17
N PHE A 512 5.74 -20.96 3.69
CA PHE A 512 6.17 -20.35 2.44
C PHE A 512 7.14 -21.23 1.64
N TYR A 513 7.23 -20.90 0.36
CA TYR A 513 8.19 -21.44 -0.59
C TYR A 513 8.74 -20.30 -1.45
N ASP A 514 10.06 -20.23 -1.56
CA ASP A 514 10.79 -19.20 -2.28
C ASP A 514 11.67 -19.86 -3.35
N ILE A 515 11.76 -19.23 -4.52
CA ILE A 515 12.59 -19.71 -5.63
C ILE A 515 13.13 -18.53 -6.42
N GLY A 516 14.40 -18.57 -6.82
CA GLY A 516 14.99 -17.50 -7.60
C GLY A 516 16.41 -17.76 -8.05
N MET A 517 16.90 -16.89 -8.93
CA MET A 517 18.26 -16.94 -9.43
C MET A 517 18.77 -15.57 -9.87
N VAL A 518 20.08 -15.40 -9.80
CA VAL A 518 20.83 -14.24 -10.31
C VAL A 518 21.87 -14.73 -11.32
N TYR A 519 21.90 -14.11 -12.49
CA TYR A 519 22.81 -14.43 -13.58
C TYR A 519 23.77 -13.27 -13.85
N SER A 520 25.03 -13.59 -14.18
CA SER A 520 26.07 -12.59 -14.42
C SER A 520 25.77 -11.71 -15.64
N LYS A 521 25.21 -12.29 -16.71
CA LYS A 521 24.91 -11.58 -17.97
C LYS A 521 23.52 -10.95 -17.94
N ALA A 522 23.39 -9.81 -18.61
CA ALA A 522 22.09 -9.20 -18.90
C ALA A 522 21.28 -10.05 -19.89
N TYR A 523 19.96 -10.14 -19.68
CA TYR A 523 19.00 -10.94 -20.42
C TYR A 523 19.25 -12.45 -20.43
N ASP A 524 19.98 -12.97 -19.44
CA ASP A 524 20.05 -14.41 -19.18
C ASP A 524 18.89 -14.82 -18.28
N PHE A 525 17.84 -15.38 -18.89
CA PHE A 525 16.66 -15.92 -18.20
C PHE A 525 16.61 -17.45 -18.28
N SER A 526 17.77 -18.11 -18.22
CA SER A 526 17.77 -19.57 -18.08
C SER A 526 16.93 -19.97 -16.84
N LEU A 527 16.26 -21.12 -16.91
CA LEU A 527 15.44 -21.65 -15.81
C LEU A 527 16.13 -22.81 -15.08
N GLY A 528 17.41 -23.06 -15.38
CA GLY A 528 18.24 -24.06 -14.71
C GLY A 528 19.08 -23.45 -13.59
N ASN A 529 19.56 -24.31 -12.68
CA ASN A 529 20.43 -23.94 -11.56
C ASN A 529 19.85 -22.85 -10.64
N TYR A 530 18.53 -22.82 -10.49
CA TYR A 530 17.88 -21.94 -9.53
C TYR A 530 18.19 -22.39 -8.10
N ASN A 531 17.96 -21.47 -7.16
CA ASN A 531 17.97 -21.76 -5.74
C ASN A 531 16.55 -21.66 -5.19
N ASP A 532 16.17 -22.57 -4.32
CA ASP A 532 14.87 -22.57 -3.66
C ASP A 532 14.98 -22.94 -2.18
N ASP A 533 14.00 -22.49 -1.40
CA ASP A 533 13.81 -22.85 -0.01
C ASP A 533 12.33 -22.95 0.35
N TRP A 534 12.05 -23.63 1.45
CA TRP A 534 10.74 -23.61 2.09
C TRP A 534 10.89 -23.31 3.56
N GLY A 535 9.86 -22.75 4.17
CA GLY A 535 9.93 -22.43 5.58
C GLY A 535 8.59 -22.13 6.23
N ILE A 536 8.69 -21.83 7.50
CA ILE A 536 7.58 -21.44 8.35
C ILE A 536 7.93 -20.15 9.08
N GLY A 537 6.91 -19.39 9.47
CA GLY A 537 7.13 -18.14 10.16
C GLY A 537 5.95 -17.64 10.97
N LEU A 538 6.22 -16.62 11.76
CA LEU A 538 5.24 -15.87 12.51
C LEU A 538 5.18 -14.43 11.98
N ARG A 539 3.95 -13.89 11.89
CA ARG A 539 3.69 -12.48 11.58
C ARG A 539 3.01 -11.87 12.78
N LEU A 540 3.68 -10.95 13.46
CA LEU A 540 3.15 -10.29 14.65
C LEU A 540 2.95 -8.80 14.35
N LEU A 541 1.74 -8.30 14.58
CA LEU A 541 1.43 -6.87 14.53
C LEU A 541 1.51 -6.32 15.95
N ILE A 542 2.38 -5.33 16.19
CA ILE A 542 2.52 -4.68 17.49
C ILE A 542 2.01 -3.23 17.38
N PRO A 543 0.73 -2.94 17.68
CA PRO A 543 0.16 -1.61 17.47
C PRO A 543 0.85 -0.48 18.25
N GLN A 544 1.48 -0.79 19.38
CA GLN A 544 2.10 0.18 20.28
C GLN A 544 3.46 0.72 19.81
N LEU A 545 4.15 0.06 18.87
CA LEU A 545 5.46 0.47 18.35
C LEU A 545 5.36 1.22 17.01
N GLY A 546 4.21 1.85 16.77
CA GLY A 546 3.68 1.96 15.42
C GLY A 546 3.31 0.56 14.91
N PRO A 547 2.33 0.39 14.02
CA PRO A 547 1.94 -0.89 13.42
C PRO A 547 3.05 -1.48 12.54
N ALA A 548 4.19 -1.78 13.15
CA ALA A 548 5.37 -2.40 12.61
C ALA A 548 5.13 -3.91 12.58
N PRO A 549 5.00 -4.51 11.39
CA PRO A 549 4.94 -5.97 11.31
C PRO A 549 6.30 -6.54 11.72
N LEU A 550 6.29 -7.45 12.68
CA LEU A 550 7.41 -8.32 13.00
C LEU A 550 7.25 -9.61 12.19
N ARG A 551 8.33 -10.01 11.50
CA ARG A 551 8.43 -11.30 10.83
C ARG A 551 9.53 -12.12 11.48
N LEU A 552 9.20 -13.36 11.82
CA LEU A 552 10.14 -14.37 12.28
C LEU A 552 10.00 -15.54 11.31
N ASP A 553 11.05 -15.87 10.58
CA ASP A 553 11.04 -16.91 9.55
C ASP A 553 12.14 -17.93 9.84
N TYR A 554 11.81 -19.20 9.66
CA TYR A 554 12.77 -20.30 9.67
C TYR A 554 12.64 -21.07 8.35
N ALA A 555 13.70 -21.07 7.55
CA ALA A 555 13.69 -21.56 6.18
C ALA A 555 14.82 -22.56 5.92
N PHE A 556 14.54 -23.58 5.10
CA PHE A 556 15.47 -24.63 4.72
C PHE A 556 15.75 -24.57 3.21
N PRO A 557 16.99 -24.31 2.79
CA PRO A 557 17.41 -24.46 1.39
C PRO A 557 17.14 -25.88 0.87
N ILE A 558 16.57 -25.99 -0.34
CA ILE A 558 16.34 -27.26 -1.03
C ILE A 558 17.41 -27.46 -2.11
N THR A 559 17.38 -26.64 -3.15
CA THR A 559 18.36 -26.67 -4.25
C THR A 559 19.40 -25.61 -3.98
N HIS A 560 20.61 -26.02 -3.60
CA HIS A 560 21.67 -25.10 -3.23
C HIS A 560 23.01 -25.50 -3.85
N GLY A 561 23.87 -24.51 -4.11
CA GLY A 561 25.25 -24.73 -4.52
C GLY A 561 26.12 -25.36 -3.41
N SER A 562 27.36 -25.70 -3.74
CA SER A 562 28.33 -26.23 -2.77
C SER A 562 28.77 -25.22 -1.70
N ASP A 563 28.47 -23.94 -1.91
CA ASP A 563 28.79 -22.79 -1.08
C ASP A 563 27.71 -22.44 -0.06
N THR A 564 26.58 -23.16 -0.09
CA THR A 564 25.44 -22.95 0.80
C THR A 564 25.11 -24.26 1.51
N SER A 565 24.98 -24.24 2.84
CA SER A 565 24.56 -25.42 3.59
C SER A 565 23.05 -25.64 3.47
N GLY A 566 22.62 -26.90 3.38
CA GLY A 566 21.22 -27.30 3.52
C GLY A 566 20.65 -27.18 4.94
N SER A 567 21.38 -26.54 5.86
CA SER A 567 20.93 -26.32 7.23
C SER A 567 19.92 -25.15 7.29
N GLY A 568 18.85 -25.32 8.07
CA GLY A 568 17.84 -24.27 8.24
C GLY A 568 18.41 -22.96 8.79
N ARG A 569 17.89 -21.83 8.32
CA ARG A 569 18.26 -20.48 8.74
C ARG A 569 17.09 -19.76 9.37
N PHE A 570 17.41 -19.00 10.42
CA PHE A 570 16.48 -18.09 11.06
C PHE A 570 16.68 -16.67 10.53
N GLN A 571 15.60 -16.04 10.10
CA GLN A 571 15.54 -14.65 9.66
C GLN A 571 14.55 -13.92 10.56
N PHE A 572 14.85 -12.68 10.90
CA PHE A 572 13.92 -11.84 11.65
C PHE A 572 14.01 -10.39 11.20
N SER A 573 12.87 -9.71 11.16
CA SER A 573 12.77 -8.32 10.75
C SER A 573 11.68 -7.60 11.55
N VAL A 574 12.03 -6.52 12.24
CA VAL A 574 11.11 -5.63 12.97
C VAL A 574 10.90 -4.35 12.16
N GLY A 575 9.65 -3.89 12.02
CA GLY A 575 9.37 -2.57 11.43
C GLY A 575 9.63 -2.48 9.93
N TYR A 576 9.82 -3.63 9.30
CA TYR A 576 10.22 -3.73 7.91
C TYR A 576 9.07 -4.34 7.09
N SER A 577 8.48 -3.54 6.21
CA SER A 577 7.67 -4.06 5.10
C SER A 577 8.62 -4.67 4.07
N ARG A 578 8.26 -5.80 3.45
CA ARG A 578 8.97 -6.28 2.24
C ARG A 578 9.13 -5.07 1.30
N PRO A 579 10.34 -4.77 0.77
CA PRO A 579 10.60 -3.60 -0.06
C PRO A 579 10.06 -3.90 -1.45
N PHE A 580 8.73 -3.89 -1.54
CA PHE A 580 7.96 -3.85 -2.78
C PHE A 580 6.53 -3.40 -2.45
#